data_AF-A0A9E0MNW1-F1
#
_entry.id   AF-A0A9E0MNW1-F1
#
_cell.length_a   1.000
_cell.length_b   1.000
_cell.length_c   1.000
_cell.angle_alpha   90.00
_cell.angle_beta   90.00
_cell.angle_gamma   90.00
#
_symmetry.space_group_name_H-M   'P 1'
#
loop_
_entity.id
_entity.type
_entity.pdbx_description
1 polymer ?
#
loop_
_entity_poly.entity_id
_entity_poly.type
_entity_poly.pdbx_seq_one_letter_code
_entity_poly.pdbx_strand_id
1 'polypeptide(L)'
;MSAIGAIAGPSAAAPALVERRPREANGFAALLDQAVGQAEQNERAATAAADGFAAGDPTIGIHETMIAAEKASVSLRYATTLKNKLVDAYRELMSTPV
;
A
#
# COMPACT_ATOMS: atom_id res chain seq x y z
N MET A 1 -63.58 11.27 -38.11
CA MET A 1 -62.42 11.90 -38.80
C MET A 1 -61.27 11.95 -37.81
N SER A 2 -60.14 11.35 -38.20
CA SER A 2 -58.83 11.28 -37.53
C SER A 2 -58.24 12.67 -37.21
N ALA A 3 -57.30 12.90 -36.30
CA ALA A 3 -55.98 12.28 -36.06
C ALA A 3 -55.61 12.39 -34.55
N ILE A 4 -54.91 11.48 -33.85
CA ILE A 4 -53.57 10.82 -33.96
C ILE A 4 -52.36 11.77 -33.97
N GLY A 5 -51.56 11.68 -32.90
CA GLY A 5 -50.14 12.07 -32.78
C GLY A 5 -49.91 13.28 -31.87
N ALA A 6 -49.13 13.25 -30.79
CA ALA A 6 -47.98 12.42 -30.48
C ALA A 6 -47.83 12.19 -28.96
N ILE A 7 -47.51 10.94 -28.62
CA ILE A 7 -46.96 10.53 -27.34
C ILE A 7 -45.45 10.83 -27.32
N ALA A 8 -45.02 11.76 -26.47
CA ALA A 8 -43.60 11.89 -26.13
C ALA A 8 -43.30 10.94 -24.96
N GLY A 9 -42.58 9.86 -25.26
CA GLY A 9 -42.17 8.81 -24.33
C GLY A 9 -41.15 9.27 -23.27
N PRO A 10 -40.77 8.36 -22.36
CA PRO A 10 -40.05 8.69 -21.15
C PRO A 10 -38.62 9.15 -21.46
N SER A 11 -38.22 10.26 -20.84
CA SER A 11 -36.85 10.73 -20.81
C SER A 11 -35.99 9.67 -20.12
N ALA A 12 -35.29 8.87 -20.94
CA ALA A 12 -34.36 7.85 -20.48
C ALA A 12 -33.23 8.52 -19.67
N ALA A 13 -33.06 8.05 -18.44
CA ALA A 13 -31.92 8.34 -17.59
C ALA A 13 -30.63 8.00 -18.33
N ALA A 14 -29.82 9.01 -18.63
CA ALA A 14 -28.42 8.78 -18.96
C ALA A 14 -27.72 8.22 -17.71
N PRO A 15 -27.01 7.08 -17.78
CA PRO A 15 -26.14 6.70 -16.68
C PRO A 15 -25.07 7.77 -16.58
N ALA A 16 -25.00 8.41 -15.41
CA ALA A 16 -23.93 9.30 -15.05
C ALA A 16 -22.60 8.63 -15.42
N LEU A 17 -21.83 9.31 -16.27
CA LEU A 17 -20.45 8.97 -16.55
C LEU A 17 -19.80 8.69 -15.19
N VAL A 18 -19.43 7.44 -14.95
CA VAL A 18 -18.54 7.08 -13.85
C VAL A 18 -17.27 7.85 -14.14
N GLU A 19 -17.16 9.01 -13.50
CA GLU A 19 -15.98 9.84 -13.48
C GLU A 19 -14.91 8.93 -12.88
N ARG A 20 -14.12 8.30 -13.77
CA ARG A 20 -12.91 7.60 -13.40
C ARG A 20 -12.02 8.66 -12.80
N ARG A 21 -12.16 8.87 -11.48
CA ARG A 21 -11.19 9.64 -10.71
C ARG A 21 -9.84 9.12 -11.13
N PRO A 22 -8.90 9.99 -11.53
CA PRO A 22 -7.55 9.54 -11.79
C PRO A 22 -7.09 8.88 -10.49
N ARG A 23 -6.95 7.54 -10.51
CA ARG A 23 -6.29 6.82 -9.42
C ARG A 23 -4.94 7.50 -9.30
N GLU A 24 -4.71 8.12 -8.16
CA GLU A 24 -3.47 8.80 -7.87
C GLU A 24 -2.32 7.84 -8.19
N ALA A 25 -1.63 8.12 -9.29
CA ALA A 25 -0.43 7.39 -9.69
C ALA A 25 0.70 7.52 -8.63
N ASN A 26 0.47 8.36 -7.62
CA ASN A 26 1.34 8.58 -6.48
C ASN A 26 1.16 7.56 -5.33
N GLY A 27 0.16 6.67 -5.38
CA GLY A 27 -0.12 5.76 -4.25
C GLY A 27 0.92 4.65 -4.06
N PHE A 28 1.37 3.99 -5.13
CA PHE A 28 2.22 2.79 -5.03
C PHE A 28 3.68 3.09 -4.67
N ALA A 29 4.27 4.14 -5.25
CA ALA A 29 5.62 4.57 -4.90
C ALA A 29 5.68 5.09 -3.46
N ALA A 30 4.67 5.86 -3.02
CA ALA A 30 4.56 6.30 -1.63
C ALA A 30 4.41 5.14 -0.65
N LEU A 31 3.66 4.08 -1.01
CA LEU A 31 3.55 2.88 -0.18
C LEU A 31 4.87 2.12 -0.04
N LEU A 32 5.68 2.03 -1.11
CA LEU A 32 7.01 1.44 -1.00
C LEU A 32 7.94 2.28 -0.13
N ASP A 33 7.96 3.60 -0.35
CA ASP A 33 8.78 4.51 0.44
C ASP A 33 8.41 4.42 1.93
N GLN A 34 7.11 4.39 2.23
CA GLN A 34 6.62 4.16 3.59
C GLN A 34 7.05 2.78 4.13
N ALA A 35 6.93 1.71 3.35
CA ALA A 35 7.30 0.37 3.80
C ALA A 35 8.81 0.24 4.10
N VAL A 36 9.65 0.85 3.26
CA VAL A 36 11.10 0.91 3.46
C VAL A 36 11.43 1.76 4.69
N GLY A 37 10.84 2.95 4.81
CA GLY A 37 11.03 3.82 5.97
C GLY A 37 10.61 3.15 7.28
N GLN A 38 9.51 2.39 7.28
CA GLN A 38 9.07 1.60 8.43
C GLN A 38 10.04 0.46 8.76
N ALA A 39 10.57 -0.24 7.75
CA ALA A 39 11.56 -1.27 7.96
C ALA A 39 12.85 -0.71 8.59
N GLU A 40 13.35 0.43 8.10
CA GLU A 40 14.51 1.11 8.69
C GLU A 40 14.26 1.57 10.12
N GLN A 41 13.09 2.15 10.40
CA GLN A 41 12.74 2.59 11.76
C GLN A 41 12.72 1.40 12.73
N ASN A 42 12.13 0.28 12.33
CA ASN A 42 12.05 -0.90 13.16
C ASN A 42 13.41 -1.58 13.33
N GLU A 43 14.26 -1.57 12.31
CA GLU A 43 15.64 -2.08 12.40
C GLU A 43 16.47 -1.24 13.37
N ARG A 44 16.42 0.10 13.28
CA ARG A 44 17.10 0.98 14.25
C ARG A 44 16.58 0.78 15.67
N ALA A 45 15.27 0.61 15.85
CA ALA A 45 14.67 0.35 17.16
C ALA A 45 15.14 -0.99 17.74
N ALA A 46 15.21 -2.04 16.91
CA ALA A 46 15.74 -3.34 17.32
C ALA A 46 17.21 -3.26 17.73
N THR A 47 18.04 -2.57 16.95
CA THR A 47 19.46 -2.37 17.24
C THR A 47 19.65 -1.57 18.53
N ALA A 48 18.92 -0.47 18.73
CA ALA A 48 18.98 0.30 19.96
C ALA A 48 18.55 -0.51 21.20
N ALA A 49 17.50 -1.33 21.08
CA ALA A 49 17.06 -2.21 22.15
C ALA A 49 18.05 -3.35 22.44
N ALA A 50 18.74 -3.85 21.41
CA ALA A 50 19.78 -4.86 21.57
C ALA A 50 21.02 -4.27 22.26
N ASP A 51 21.44 -3.07 21.86
CA ASP A 51 22.58 -2.37 22.45
C ASP A 51 22.31 -2.00 23.90
N GLY A 52 21.13 -1.45 24.21
CA GLY A 52 20.76 -1.11 25.58
C GLY A 52 20.65 -2.34 26.48
N PHE A 53 20.10 -3.44 25.99
CA PHE A 53 20.09 -4.71 26.72
C PHE A 53 21.51 -5.25 26.96
N ALA A 54 22.37 -5.24 25.94
CA ALA A 54 23.76 -5.68 26.05
C ALA A 54 24.59 -4.79 27.01
N ALA A 55 24.26 -3.50 27.09
CA ALA A 55 24.83 -2.55 28.05
C ALA A 55 24.32 -2.74 29.48
N GLY A 56 23.33 -3.62 29.71
CA GLY A 56 22.76 -3.89 31.02
C GLY A 56 21.76 -2.83 31.50
N ASP A 57 21.12 -2.09 30.59
CA ASP A 57 20.09 -1.12 30.92
C ASP A 57 18.91 -1.79 31.63
N PRO A 58 18.60 -1.46 32.90
CA PRO A 58 17.51 -2.08 33.65
C PRO A 58 16.12 -1.73 33.10
N THR A 59 16.02 -0.74 32.20
CA THR A 59 14.77 -0.32 31.57
C THR A 59 14.44 -1.11 30.30
N ILE A 60 15.43 -1.81 29.72
CA ILE A 60 15.27 -2.60 28.50
C ILE A 60 15.42 -4.08 28.83
N GLY A 61 14.29 -4.79 28.86
CA GLY A 61 14.25 -6.23 29.09
C GLY A 61 14.44 -7.04 27.81
N ILE A 62 14.95 -8.27 27.96
CA ILE A 62 15.12 -9.23 26.85
C ILE A 62 13.84 -9.43 26.03
N HIS A 63 12.67 -9.38 26.67
CA HIS A 63 11.38 -9.50 25.98
C HIS A 63 11.14 -8.34 25.01
N GLU A 64 11.46 -7.11 25.39
CA GLU A 64 11.28 -5.94 24.52
C GLU A 64 12.27 -5.99 23.34
N THR A 65 13.52 -6.38 23.60
CA THR A 65 14.52 -6.58 22.55
C THR A 65 14.07 -7.64 21.53
N MET A 66 13.53 -8.77 21.99
CA MET A 66 13.02 -9.83 21.12
C MET A 66 11.80 -9.38 20.31
N ILE A 67 10.90 -8.59 20.92
CA ILE A 67 9.75 -8.02 20.21
C ILE A 67 10.21 -7.02 19.15
N ALA A 68 11.17 -6.16 19.47
CA ALA A 68 11.73 -5.19 18.53
C ALA A 68 12.41 -5.90 17.35
N ALA A 69 13.17 -6.97 17.61
CA ALA A 69 13.78 -7.80 16.59
C ALA A 69 12.75 -8.48 15.67
N GLU A 70 11.66 -9.04 16.22
CA GLU A 70 10.60 -9.65 15.40
C GLU A 70 9.87 -8.59 14.56
N LYS A 71 9.60 -7.41 15.12
CA LYS A 71 9.01 -6.28 14.38
C LYS A 71 9.87 -5.89 13.18
N ALA A 72 11.19 -5.76 13.36
CA ALA A 72 12.12 -5.47 12.28
C ALA A 72 12.09 -6.56 11.19
N SER A 73 12.12 -7.83 11.59
CA SER A 73 12.05 -8.99 10.69
C SER A 73 10.75 -9.02 9.87
N VAL A 74 9.59 -8.81 10.50
CA VAL A 74 8.29 -8.76 9.81
C VAL A 74 8.22 -7.58 8.85
N SER A 75 8.66 -6.38 9.27
CA SER A 75 8.64 -5.19 8.42
C SER A 75 9.55 -5.30 7.21
N LEU A 76 10.73 -5.89 7.34
CA LEU A 76 11.63 -6.13 6.21
C LEU A 76 11.04 -7.13 5.20
N ARG A 77 10.41 -8.21 5.69
CA ARG A 77 9.68 -9.18 4.85
C ARG A 77 8.55 -8.50 4.09
N TYR A 78 7.81 -7.61 4.76
CA TYR A 78 6.75 -6.83 4.15
C TYR A 78 7.28 -5.89 3.05
N ALA A 79 8.32 -5.11 3.33
CA ALA A 79 8.95 -4.21 2.36
C ALA A 79 9.47 -4.97 1.12
N THR A 80 10.10 -6.13 1.33
CA THR A 80 10.58 -7.00 0.24
C THR A 80 9.43 -7.54 -0.60
N THR A 81 8.33 -7.92 0.03
CA THR A 81 7.11 -8.37 -0.67
C THR A 81 6.54 -7.25 -1.52
N LEU A 82 6.49 -6.03 -0.99
CA LEU A 82 5.98 -4.87 -1.72
C LEU A 82 6.89 -4.50 -2.90
N LYS A 83 8.22 -4.54 -2.70
CA LYS A 83 9.21 -4.38 -3.77
C LYS A 83 9.01 -5.41 -4.90
N ASN A 84 8.81 -6.67 -4.56
CA ASN A 84 8.56 -7.71 -5.58
C ASN A 84 7.25 -7.43 -6.34
N LYS A 85 6.17 -7.08 -5.63
CA LYS A 85 4.90 -6.71 -6.26
C LYS A 85 5.01 -5.50 -7.18
N LEU A 86 5.87 -4.53 -6.88
CA LEU A 86 6.13 -3.39 -7.76
C LEU A 86 6.85 -3.80 -9.04
N VAL A 87 7.85 -4.66 -8.92
CA VAL A 87 8.55 -5.21 -10.09
C VAL A 87 7.57 -6.00 -10.96
N ASP A 88 6.68 -6.78 -10.35
CA ASP A 88 5.66 -7.55 -11.07
C ASP A 88 4.63 -6.64 -11.75
N ALA A 89 4.15 -5.59 -11.08
CA ALA A 89 3.21 -4.62 -11.67
C ALA A 89 3.83 -3.85 -12.85
N TYR A 90 5.12 -3.50 -12.75
CA TYR A 90 5.85 -2.89 -13.86
C TYR A 90 6.01 -3.87 -15.04
N ARG A 91 6.33 -5.14 -14.74
CA ARG A 91 6.43 -6.20 -15.75
C ARG A 91 5.08 -6.46 -16.43
N GLU A 92 3.99 -6.49 -15.69
CA GLU A 92 2.63 -6.67 -16.24
C GLU A 92 2.28 -5.56 -17.23
N LEU A 93 2.55 -4.29 -16.89
CA LEU A 93 2.33 -3.15 -17.79
C LEU A 93 3.16 -3.25 -19.09
N MET A 94 4.35 -3.85 -19.03
CA MET A 94 5.19 -4.10 -20.21
C MET A 94 4.84 -5.39 -20.95
N SER A 95 4.22 -6.36 -20.29
CA SER A 95 3.90 -7.70 -20.81
C SER A 95 2.51 -7.78 -21.43
N THR A 96 1.73 -6.70 -21.41
CA THR A 96 0.60 -6.48 -22.32
C THR A 96 0.98 -5.57 -23.51
N PRO A 97 1.92 -5.94 -24.40
CA PRO A 97 1.86 -5.47 -25.77
C PRO A 97 0.89 -6.37 -26.55
N VAL A 98 0.02 -5.69 -27.31
CA VAL A 98 -0.93 -6.17 -28.35
C VAL A 98 -2.15 -6.98 -27.92
#